data_AF-H7EKT3-F1
#
_entry.id   AF-H7EKT3-F1
#
_cell.length_a   1.000
_cell.length_b   1.000
_cell.length_c   1.000
_cell.angle_alpha   90.00
_cell.angle_beta   90.00
_cell.angle_gamma   90.00
#
_symmetry.space_group_name_H-M   'P 1'
#
loop_
_entity.id
_entity.type
_entity.pdbx_description
1 polymer ?
#
loop_
_entity_poly.entity_id
_entity_poly.type
_entity_poly.pdbx_seq_one_letter_code
_entity_poly.pdbx_strand_id
1 'polypeptide(L)' 'MTADSTLLQMKYARIISLLAKKANIDAEKALELFYKSNTYMLMSKGISDFHCLSDDYLAEEILLEQK' A
#
# COMPACT_ATOMS: atom_id res chain seq x y z
N MET A 1 -7.44 -15.89 0.49
CA MET A 1 -8.82 -15.48 0.87
C MET A 1 -9.10 -14.12 0.21
N THR A 2 -10.33 -13.79 -0.20
CA THR A 2 -10.63 -12.45 -0.76
C THR A 2 -11.03 -11.50 0.38
N ALA A 3 -10.29 -10.40 0.53
CA ALA A 3 -10.64 -9.34 1.48
C ALA A 3 -11.94 -8.64 1.06
N ASP A 4 -12.72 -8.20 2.04
CA ASP A 4 -13.87 -7.32 1.77
C ASP A 4 -13.39 -6.03 1.10
N SER A 5 -14.08 -5.63 0.03
CA SER A 5 -13.69 -4.48 -0.78
C SER A 5 -13.62 -3.18 0.01
N THR A 6 -14.50 -2.97 0.99
CA THR A 6 -14.52 -1.76 1.83
C THR A 6 -13.32 -1.75 2.77
N LEU A 7 -13.06 -2.88 3.44
CA LEU A 7 -11.91 -3.02 4.34
C LEU A 7 -10.59 -2.82 3.60
N LEU A 8 -10.51 -3.33 2.36
CA LEU A 8 -9.32 -3.19 1.53
C LEU A 8 -9.06 -1.74 1.13
N GLN A 9 -10.09 -0.98 0.77
CA GLN A 9 -9.95 0.47 0.49
C GLN A 9 -9.51 1.26 1.74
N MET A 10 -10.06 0.94 2.92
CA MET A 10 -9.62 1.56 4.18
C MET A 10 -8.14 1.27 4.49
N LYS A 11 -7.70 0.04 4.20
CA LYS A 11 -6.29 -0.34 4.33
C LYS A 11 -5.40 0.46 3.37
N TYR A 12 -5.82 0.63 2.12
CA TYR A 12 -5.08 1.44 1.14
C TYR A 12 -4.91 2.88 1.63
N ALA A 13 -5.98 3.52 2.11
CA ALA A 13 -5.91 4.87 2.66
C ALA A 13 -4.91 5.01 3.82
N ARG A 14 -4.84 4.00 4.69
CA ARG A 14 -3.87 3.94 5.80
C ARG A 14 -2.43 3.83 5.29
N ILE A 15 -2.17 2.96 4.32
CA ILE A 15 -0.84 2.78 3.71
C ILE A 15 -0.40 4.05 2.98
N ILE A 16 -1.26 4.68 2.18
CA ILE A 16 -0.96 5.94 1.47
C ILE A 16 -0.63 7.06 2.46
N SER A 17 -1.40 7.18 3.54
CA SER A 17 -1.14 8.17 4.60
C SER A 17 0.22 7.93 5.28
N LEU A 18 0.61 6.67 5.44
CA LEU A 18 1.88 6.28 6.03
C LEU A 18 3.05 6.52 5.07
N LEU A 19 2.87 6.24 3.78
CA LEU A 19 3.83 6.52 2.71
C LEU A 19 4.18 8.01 2.64
N ALA A 20 3.15 8.87 2.64
CA ALA A 20 3.35 10.33 2.65
C ALA A 20 4.23 10.78 3.82
N LYS A 21 4.00 10.23 5.01
CA LYS A 21 4.78 10.52 6.22
C LYS A 21 6.21 9.98 6.14
N LYS A 22 6.40 8.70 5.77
CA LYS A 22 7.72 8.05 5.74
C LYS A 22 8.63 8.64 4.66
N ALA A 23 8.10 9.01 3.49
CA ALA A 23 8.85 9.62 2.39
C ALA A 23 8.92 11.15 2.43
N ASN A 24 8.22 11.80 3.37
CA ASN A 24 8.09 13.26 3.45
C ASN A 24 7.62 13.90 2.14
N ILE A 25 6.56 13.32 1.56
CA ILE A 25 5.93 13.77 0.31
C ILE A 25 4.46 14.13 0.55
N ASP A 26 3.89 14.89 -0.37
CA ASP A 26 2.46 15.17 -0.37
C ASP A 26 1.61 13.91 -0.65
N ALA A 27 0.33 13.99 -0.28
CA ALA A 27 -0.59 12.85 -0.41
C ALA A 27 -0.82 12.44 -1.87
N GLU A 28 -0.73 13.37 -2.82
CA GLU A 28 -0.91 13.11 -4.24
C GLU A 28 0.22 12.22 -4.79
N LYS A 29 1.48 12.55 -4.48
CA LYS A 29 2.63 11.72 -4.83
C LYS A 29 2.59 10.37 -4.13
N ALA A 30 2.18 10.32 -2.86
CA ALA A 30 2.04 9.04 -2.15
C ALA A 30 0.98 8.13 -2.80
N LEU A 31 -0.13 8.71 -3.26
CA LEU A 31 -1.18 8.01 -3.98
C LEU A 31 -0.66 7.44 -5.31
N GLU A 32 0.09 8.25 -6.07
CA GLU A 32 0.70 7.83 -7.33
C GLU A 32 1.69 6.68 -7.13
N LEU A 33 2.59 6.80 -6.15
CA LEU A 33 3.55 5.74 -5.80
C LEU A 33 2.84 4.45 -5.40
N PHE A 34 1.80 4.56 -4.56
CA PHE A 34 1.02 3.42 -4.12
C PHE A 34 0.42 2.65 -5.30
N TYR A 35 -0.28 3.33 -6.22
CA TYR A 35 -0.94 2.65 -7.34
C TYR A 35 0.01 2.13 -8.41
N LYS A 36 1.24 2.66 -8.49
CA LYS A 36 2.29 2.13 -9.38
C LYS A 36 3.08 0.97 -8.77
N SER A 37 2.91 0.67 -7.48
CA SER A 37 3.67 -0.37 -6.79
C SER A 37 3.24 -1.79 -7.16
N ASN A 38 4.22 -2.69 -7.17
CA ASN A 38 3.98 -4.13 -7.27
C ASN A 38 3.23 -4.63 -6.02
N THR A 39 3.55 -4.11 -4.85
CA THR A 39 2.87 -4.39 -3.58
C THR A 39 1.36 -4.15 -3.65
N TYR A 40 0.89 -3.04 -4.24
CA TYR A 40 -0.54 -2.79 -4.48
C TYR A 40 -1.16 -3.86 -5.40
N MET A 41 -0.46 -4.23 -6.47
CA MET A 41 -0.94 -5.24 -7.42
C MET A 41 -1.04 -6.62 -6.78
N LEU A 42 -0.08 -7.01 -5.93
CA LEU A 42 -0.14 -8.25 -5.15
C LEU A 42 -1.31 -8.25 -4.16
N MET A 43 -1.46 -7.15 -3.43
CA MET A 43 -2.51 -6.98 -2.43
C MET A 43 -3.92 -6.98 -3.06
N SER A 44 -4.12 -6.27 -4.17
CA SER A 44 -5.40 -6.19 -4.90
C SER A 44 -5.80 -7.52 -5.54
N LYS A 45 -4.82 -8.32 -5.98
CA LYS A 45 -5.05 -9.68 -6.50
C LYS A 45 -5.13 -10.75 -5.40
N GLY A 46 -4.92 -10.40 -4.14
CA GLY A 46 -4.91 -11.34 -3.02
C GLY A 46 -3.77 -12.36 -3.09
N ILE A 47 -2.67 -12.03 -3.77
CA ILE A 47 -1.52 -12.93 -3.94
C ILE A 47 -0.74 -12.99 -2.63
N SER A 48 -0.43 -14.21 -2.18
CA SER A 48 0.36 -14.48 -0.97
C SER A 48 -0.18 -13.79 0.29
N ASP A 49 -1.48 -13.50 0.32
CA ASP A 49 -2.18 -12.80 1.40
C ASP A 49 -1.50 -11.48 1.83
N PHE A 50 -0.94 -10.71 0.88
CA PHE A 50 -0.32 -9.40 1.15
C PHE A 50 -1.28 -8.42 1.86
N HIS A 51 -2.59 -8.55 1.64
CA HIS A 51 -3.61 -7.76 2.32
C HIS A 51 -3.70 -8.02 3.83
N CYS A 52 -3.15 -9.13 4.33
CA CYS A 52 -3.09 -9.46 5.75
C CYS A 52 -1.82 -8.91 6.45
N LEU A 53 -0.84 -8.43 5.70
CA LEU A 53 0.41 -7.89 6.27
C LEU A 53 0.17 -6.51 6.91
N SER A 54 1.07 -6.08 7.80
CA SER A 54 0.93 -4.79 8.49
C SER A 54 1.09 -3.62 7.52
N ASP A 55 0.43 -2.50 7.82
CA ASP A 55 0.50 -1.32 6.95
C ASP A 55 1.92 -0.73 6.90
N ASP A 56 2.65 -0.77 8.02
CA ASP A 56 4.06 -0.36 8.09
C ASP A 56 4.95 -1.18 7.16
N TYR A 57 4.81 -2.50 7.21
CA TYR A 57 5.57 -3.39 6.33
C TYR A 57 5.26 -3.11 4.87
N LEU A 58 3.98 -3.01 4.50
CA LEU A 58 3.56 -2.74 3.13
C LEU A 58 4.03 -1.38 2.63
N ALA A 59 4.00 -0.34 3.47
CA ALA A 59 4.54 0.97 3.12
C ALA A 59 6.06 0.91 2.91
N GLU A 60 6.79 0.15 3.72
CA GLU A 60 8.23 -0.03 3.56
C GLU A 60 8.59 -0.81 2.29
N GLU A 61 7.88 -1.89 1.98
CA GLU A 61 8.04 -2.62 0.72
C GLU A 61 7.84 -1.70 -0.49
N ILE A 62 6.78 -0.88 -0.49
CA ILE A 62 6.54 0.10 -1.57
C ILE A 62 7.69 1.09 -1.70
N LEU A 63 8.28 1.56 -0.59
CA LEU A 63 9.44 2.46 -0.63
C LEU A 63 10.71 1.76 -1.12
N LEU A 64 10.87 0.46 -0.82
CA LEU A 64 11.98 -0.35 -1.31
C LEU A 64 11.89 -0.56 -2.83
N GLU A 65 10.69 -0.67 -3.40
CA GLU A 65 10.48 -0.78 -4.84
C GLU A 65 10.91 0.47 -5.64
N GLN A 66 11.03 1.63 -4.98
CA GLN A 66 11.43 2.90 -5.63
C GLN A 66 12.95 3.14 -5.61
N LYS A 67 13.73 2.21 -5.05
CA LYS A 67 15.20 2.25 -5.05
C LYS A 67 15.77 1.55 -6.28
#